data_AF-A0A2E9K1U0-F1
#
_entry.id   AF-A0A2E9K1U0-F1
#
_cell.length_a   1.000
_cell.length_b   1.000
_cell.length_c   1.000
_cell.angle_alpha   90.00
_cell.angle_beta   90.00
_cell.angle_gamma   90.00
#
_symmetry.space_group_name_H-M   'P 1'
#
loop_
_entity.id
_entity.type
_entity.pdbx_description
1 polymer ?
#
loop_
_entity_poly.entity_id
_entity_poly.type
_entity_poly.pdbx_seq_one_letter_code
_entity_poly.pdbx_strand_id
1 'polypeptide(L)'
;MSKLKIQIEVHDGEPQKLLEELALGKLGATRVFPVPGSDTLNIDGGLNDIRAVIDANNISFYVRYERDTGKFEKLITAFVEPYTERCHIVVDERKQDERI
;
A
#
# COMPACT_ATOMS: atom_id res chain seq x y z
N MET A 1 -8.86 9.71 -4.97
CA MET A 1 -8.53 8.35 -4.49
C MET A 1 -8.68 8.35 -2.99
N SER A 2 -9.09 7.24 -2.40
CA SER A 2 -9.24 7.08 -0.95
C SER A 2 -7.95 6.49 -0.38
N LYS A 3 -7.37 7.13 0.63
CA LYS A 3 -6.22 6.57 1.36
C LYS A 3 -6.68 5.35 2.16
N LEU A 4 -5.93 4.25 2.12
CA LEU A 4 -6.16 3.12 3.02
C LEU A 4 -5.81 3.52 4.46
N LYS A 5 -6.48 2.90 5.43
CA LYS A 5 -6.15 3.12 6.85
C LYS A 5 -4.85 2.46 7.24
N ILE A 6 -4.42 1.45 6.48
CA ILE A 6 -3.16 0.76 6.71
C ILE A 6 -2.03 1.38 5.89
N GLN A 7 -0.84 1.33 6.47
CA GLN A 7 0.44 1.52 5.80
C GLN A 7 1.39 0.39 6.21
N ILE A 8 2.44 0.18 5.42
CA ILE A 8 3.53 -0.70 5.83
C ILE A 8 4.68 0.17 6.32
N GLU A 9 5.19 -0.12 7.50
CA GLU A 9 6.50 0.37 7.95
C GLU A 9 7.54 -0.74 7.70
N VAL A 10 8.68 -0.39 7.10
CA VAL A 10 9.78 -1.31 6.79
C VAL A 10 10.97 -1.01 7.70
N HIS A 11 11.46 -2.02 8.43
CA HIS A 11 12.55 -1.86 9.41
C HIS A 11 13.83 -2.56 8.93
N ASP A 12 13.68 -3.63 8.15
CA ASP A 12 14.78 -4.36 7.54
C ASP A 12 14.53 -4.55 6.03
N GLY A 13 15.40 -3.92 5.23
CA GLY A 13 15.34 -3.94 3.77
C GLY A 13 14.91 -2.62 3.11
N GLU A 14 14.72 -2.67 1.80
CA GLU A 14 14.36 -1.51 0.99
C GLU A 14 12.83 -1.47 0.74
N PRO A 15 12.13 -0.39 1.12
CA PRO A 15 10.68 -0.26 0.91
C PRO A 15 10.26 -0.43 -0.55
N GLN A 16 11.08 0.03 -1.49
CA GLN A 16 10.84 -0.14 -2.92
C GLN A 16 10.79 -1.63 -3.32
N LYS A 17 11.74 -2.44 -2.83
CA LYS A 17 11.77 -3.89 -3.11
C LYS A 17 10.57 -4.60 -2.51
N LEU A 18 10.21 -4.26 -1.27
CA LEU A 18 9.03 -4.83 -0.61
C LEU A 18 7.74 -4.48 -1.35
N LEU A 19 7.62 -3.24 -1.85
CA LEU A 19 6.48 -2.81 -2.65
C LEU A 19 6.37 -3.61 -3.95
N GLU A 20 7.50 -3.85 -4.63
CA GLU A 20 7.54 -4.68 -5.83
C GLU A 20 7.14 -6.13 -5.54
N GLU A 21 7.65 -6.74 -4.47
CA GLU A 21 7.26 -8.09 -4.02
C GLU A 21 5.74 -8.18 -3.77
N LEU A 22 5.16 -7.19 -3.09
CA LEU A 22 3.71 -7.09 -2.86
C LEU A 22 2.93 -6.95 -4.17
N ALA A 23 3.34 -6.02 -5.03
CA ALA A 23 2.65 -5.71 -6.27
C ALA A 23 2.58 -6.92 -7.21
N LEU A 24 3.72 -7.60 -7.38
CA LEU A 24 3.83 -8.79 -8.22
C LEU A 24 3.15 -10.01 -7.59
N GLY A 25 3.28 -10.17 -6.28
CA GLY A 25 2.79 -11.37 -5.57
C GLY A 25 1.29 -11.36 -5.24
N LYS A 26 0.69 -10.19 -5.00
CA LYS A 26 -0.71 -10.08 -4.51
C LYS A 26 -1.62 -9.18 -5.33
N LEU A 27 -1.08 -8.22 -6.08
CA LEU A 27 -1.88 -7.18 -6.74
C LEU A 27 -1.95 -7.34 -8.27
N GLY A 28 -1.34 -8.39 -8.82
CA GLY A 28 -1.40 -8.71 -10.24
C GLY A 28 -0.62 -7.75 -11.13
N ALA A 29 0.30 -6.97 -10.55
CA ALA A 29 1.20 -6.13 -11.32
C ALA A 29 2.27 -6.99 -12.01
N THR A 30 2.64 -6.62 -13.24
CA THR A 30 3.85 -7.16 -13.88
C THR A 30 5.10 -6.34 -13.54
N ARG A 31 4.89 -5.06 -13.20
CA ARG A 31 5.92 -4.12 -12.73
C ARG A 31 5.25 -2.98 -11.98
N VAL A 32 6.01 -2.37 -11.07
CA VAL A 32 5.65 -1.09 -10.45
C VAL A 32 6.12 0.05 -11.36
N PHE A 33 5.29 1.07 -11.58
CA PHE A 33 5.66 2.20 -12.42
C PHE A 33 5.06 3.51 -11.94
N PRO A 34 5.76 4.66 -12.13
CA PRO A 34 5.24 5.96 -11.74
C PRO A 34 4.00 6.34 -12.56
N VAL A 35 3.04 6.98 -11.91
CA VAL A 35 1.90 7.59 -12.60
C VAL A 35 2.28 9.00 -13.05
N PRO A 36 2.22 9.33 -14.36
CA PRO A 36 2.58 10.66 -14.84
C PRO A 36 1.79 11.78 -14.15
N GLY A 37 2.50 12.83 -13.73
CA GLY A 37 1.90 14.00 -13.06
C GLY A 37 1.47 13.75 -11.61
N SER A 38 2.02 12.73 -10.96
CA SER A 38 1.69 12.33 -9.60
C SER A 38 2.91 11.73 -8.89
N ASP A 39 3.00 11.88 -7.57
CA ASP A 39 4.07 11.26 -6.75
C ASP A 39 3.77 9.80 -6.39
N THR A 40 2.80 9.19 -7.07
CA THR A 40 2.29 7.86 -6.78
C THR A 40 2.78 6.83 -7.79
N LEU A 41 3.03 5.62 -7.32
CA LEU A 41 3.33 4.44 -8.11
C LEU A 41 2.04 3.65 -8.39
N ASN A 42 1.82 3.20 -9.62
CA ASN A 42 0.83 2.17 -9.91
C ASN A 42 1.42 0.80 -9.53
N ILE A 43 0.65 0.05 -8.74
CA ILE A 43 1.07 -1.23 -8.15
C ILE A 43 0.08 -2.37 -8.47
N ASP A 44 -0.75 -2.20 -9.50
CA ASP A 44 -1.64 -3.24 -10.03
C ASP A 44 -1.37 -3.53 -11.51
N GLY A 45 -2.23 -4.34 -12.12
CA GLY A 45 -2.20 -4.72 -13.55
C GLY A 45 -2.40 -3.57 -14.56
N GLY A 46 -2.16 -2.32 -14.17
CA GLY A 46 -2.27 -1.14 -15.02
C GLY A 46 -3.66 -0.48 -15.03
N LEU A 47 -4.61 -1.01 -14.25
CA LEU A 47 -5.97 -0.46 -14.11
C LEU A 47 -6.01 0.75 -13.19
N ASN A 48 -4.97 0.90 -12.37
CA ASN A 48 -4.79 2.05 -11.49
C ASN A 48 -5.89 2.12 -10.40
N ASP A 49 -6.36 0.95 -9.99
CA ASP A 49 -7.30 0.70 -8.90
C ASP A 49 -6.62 0.83 -7.54
N ILE A 50 -5.31 0.56 -7.46
CA ILE A 50 -4.48 0.83 -6.29
C ILE A 50 -3.13 1.44 -6.66
N ARG A 51 -2.72 2.42 -5.86
CA ARG A 51 -1.43 3.12 -5.95
C ARG A 51 -0.72 3.13 -4.61
N ALA A 52 0.58 3.31 -4.64
CA ALA A 52 1.40 3.53 -3.45
C ALA A 52 2.19 4.83 -3.50
N VAL A 53 2.56 5.33 -2.32
CA VAL A 53 3.59 6.34 -2.10
C VAL A 53 4.58 5.76 -1.11
N ILE A 54 5.87 5.94 -1.38
CA ILE A 54 6.94 5.60 -0.45
C ILE A 54 7.45 6.91 0.16
N ASP A 55 7.46 6.98 1.48
CA ASP A 55 8.03 8.09 2.25
C ASP A 55 8.97 7.52 3.32
N ALA A 56 10.28 7.71 3.10
CA ALA A 56 11.34 7.03 3.84
C ALA A 56 11.06 5.52 3.94
N ASN A 57 10.77 5.02 5.14
CA ASN A 57 10.51 3.61 5.43
C ASN A 57 9.01 3.23 5.37
N ASN A 58 8.13 4.17 5.05
CA ASN A 58 6.69 3.95 5.05
C ASN A 58 6.14 3.81 3.64
N ILE A 59 5.22 2.87 3.46
CA ILE A 59 4.47 2.65 2.23
C ILE A 59 3.00 2.93 2.50
N SER A 60 2.51 4.04 1.96
CA SER A 60 1.11 4.43 2.02
C SER A 60 0.36 3.99 0.77
N PHE A 61 -0.88 3.55 0.93
CA PHE A 61 -1.70 3.04 -0.17
C PHE A 61 -2.92 3.91 -0.43
N TYR A 62 -3.28 4.03 -1.70
CA TYR A 62 -4.44 4.78 -2.17
C TYR A 62 -5.23 3.91 -3.13
N VAL A 63 -6.52 3.78 -2.89
CA VAL A 63 -7.41 3.02 -3.77
C VAL A 63 -8.32 3.96 -4.56
N ARG A 64 -8.62 3.56 -5.79
CA ARG A 64 -9.47 4.35 -6.68
C ARG A 64 -10.92 4.40 -6.19
N TYR A 65 -11.44 3.26 -5.75
CA TYR A 65 -12.81 3.12 -5.28
C TYR A 65 -12.85 2.69 -3.81
N GLU A 66 -13.62 3.42 -3.01
CA GLU A 66 -13.74 3.19 -1.56
C GLU A 66 -14.29 1.79 -1.23
N ARG A 67 -15.20 1.25 -2.06
CA ARG A 67 -15.72 -0.12 -1.90
C ARG A 67 -14.64 -1.21 -1.93
N ASP A 68 -13.49 -0.93 -2.54
CA ASP A 68 -12.40 -1.89 -2.69
C ASP A 68 -11.38 -1.81 -1.54
N THR A 69 -11.50 -0.82 -0.65
CA THR A 69 -10.61 -0.64 0.52
C THR A 69 -10.41 -1.93 1.30
N GLY A 70 -11.48 -2.56 1.78
CA GLY A 70 -11.39 -3.79 2.58
C GLY A 70 -10.82 -5.00 1.82
N LYS A 71 -10.93 -5.03 0.48
CA LYS A 71 -10.28 -6.07 -0.33
C LYS A 71 -8.76 -5.86 -0.34
N PHE A 72 -8.32 -4.64 -0.61
CA PHE A 72 -6.90 -4.34 -0.68
C PHE A 72 -6.22 -4.40 0.69
N GLU A 73 -6.90 -3.95 1.75
CA GLU A 73 -6.39 -4.08 3.11
C GLU A 73 -6.11 -5.54 3.48
N LYS A 74 -7.05 -6.45 3.18
CA LYS A 74 -6.85 -7.90 3.40
C LYS A 74 -5.67 -8.47 2.62
N LEU A 75 -5.50 -8.07 1.36
CA LEU A 75 -4.39 -8.55 0.51
C LEU A 75 -3.03 -8.08 1.05
N ILE A 76 -2.95 -6.82 1.47
CA ILE A 76 -1.74 -6.22 2.03
C ILE A 76 -1.42 -6.85 3.39
N THR A 77 -2.40 -7.00 4.29
CA THR A 77 -2.20 -7.67 5.57
C THR A 77 -1.72 -9.10 5.39
N ALA A 78 -2.35 -9.88 4.50
CA ALA A 78 -1.95 -11.26 4.22
C ALA A 78 -0.56 -11.37 3.56
N PHE A 79 -0.06 -10.30 2.94
CA PHE A 79 1.32 -10.24 2.46
C PHE A 79 2.30 -10.01 3.61
N VAL A 80 1.99 -9.09 4.53
CA VAL A 80 2.90 -8.67 5.61
C VAL A 80 2.99 -9.68 6.74
N GLU A 81 1.90 -10.41 7.03
CA GLU A 81 1.81 -11.40 8.13
C GLU A 81 3.00 -12.38 8.20
N PRO A 82 3.52 -12.96 7.10
CA PRO A 82 4.71 -13.82 7.16
C PRO A 82 6.06 -13.08 7.26
N TYR A 83 6.10 -11.75 7.18
CA TYR A 83 7.34 -10.95 7.13
C TYR A 83 7.48 -9.97 8.31
N THR A 84 6.92 -10.29 9.49
CA THR A 84 6.90 -9.40 10.67
C THR A 84 8.27 -8.95 11.16
N GLU A 85 9.33 -9.71 10.86
CA GLU A 85 10.72 -9.33 11.18
C GLU A 85 11.27 -8.23 10.24
N ARG A 86 10.71 -8.11 9.02
CA ARG A 86 11.13 -7.15 7.99
C ARG A 86 10.26 -5.90 7.97
N CYS A 87 8.96 -6.07 8.18
CA CYS A 87 7.97 -5.02 8.08
C CYS A 87 6.73 -5.30 8.92
N HIS A 88 5.96 -4.27 9.26
CA HIS A 88 4.67 -4.43 9.94
C HIS A 88 3.61 -3.47 9.41
N ILE A 89 2.35 -3.81 9.67
CA ILE A 89 1.21 -2.94 9.38
C ILE A 89 1.09 -1.89 10.47
N VAL A 90 1.06 -0.62 10.08
CA VAL A 90 0.67 0.49 10.95
C VAL A 90 -0.72 0.97 10.52
N VAL A 91 -1.58 1.22 11.50
CA VAL A 91 -2.92 1.78 11.25
C VAL A 91 -2.84 3.29 11.45
N ASP A 92 -3.15 4.06 10.41
CA ASP A 92 -3.31 5.52 10.50
C ASP A 92 -4.64 5.81 11.21
N GLU A 93 -4.59 5.94 12.53
CA GLU A 93 -5.75 6.23 13.40
C GLU A 93 -6.29 7.66 13.24
N ARG A 94 -5.69 8.49 12.35
CA ARG A 94 -6.16 9.85 12.07
C ARG A 94 -7.46 9.84 11.25
N LYS A 95 -8.56 9.45 11.90
CA LYS A 95 -9.96 9.89 11.69
C LYS A 95 -10.90 9.14 12.65
N GLN A 96 -10.70 9.30 13.96
CA GLN A 96 -11.73 9.01 14.96
C GLN A 96 -12.21 10.23 15.77
N ASP A 97 -11.67 11.43 15.51
CA ASP A 97 -12.02 12.66 16.26
C ASP A 97 -12.69 13.75 15.40
N GLU A 98 -13.77 13.40 14.70
CA GLU A 98 -14.74 14.41 14.18
C GLU A 98 -16.18 14.02 14.54
N ARG A 99 -16.39 13.58 15.79
CA ARG A 99 -17.71 13.51 16.42
C ARG A 99 -17.65 14.20 17.79
N ILE A 100 -17.72 15.53 17.78
CA ILE A 100 -18.26 16.34 18.89
C ILE A 100 -19.21 17.35 18.27
#